data_AF-A0A926AMK1-F1
#
_entry.id   AF-A0A926AMK1-F1
#
_cell.length_a   1.000
_cell.length_b   1.000
_cell.length_c   1.000
_cell.angle_alpha   90.00
_cell.angle_beta   90.00
_cell.angle_gamma   90.00
#
_symmetry.space_group_name_H-M   'P 1'
#
loop_
_entity.id
_entity.type
_entity.pdbx_description
1 polymer ?
#
loop_
_entity_poly.entity_id
_entity_poly.type
_entity_poly.pdbx_seq_one_letter_code
_entity_poly.pdbx_strand_id
1 'polypeptide(L)'
;MFELLNERLIEATFYGILIVLLILVFILFSTMAAAGSAKKKLALLENELEKTKFELDFQVKQSKNQENKSLADKKNLEVVLKKNQELEVIFSDQNIVLEREVRKQTQEIRETNTKLTKVIDELDTFIYRTAHDIRGPLARLLGLSQVAILDVKDAQARDYIDKIGFEAENLNNILARLSVIYEINHADLKKERINPEALTKEILTEIEDLEGFDHVQFHVYVQENLSLFSDVKLLS
;
A
#
# COMPACT_ATOMS: atom_id res chain seq x y z
N MET A 1 68.86 6.11 -124.60
CA MET A 1 69.17 5.36 -123.36
C MET A 1 69.24 6.27 -122.12
N PHE A 2 69.57 7.57 -122.25
CA PHE A 2 69.67 8.53 -121.13
C PHE A 2 68.33 9.13 -120.65
N GLU A 3 67.31 9.28 -121.50
CA GLU A 3 66.00 9.83 -121.10
C GLU A 3 65.22 8.93 -120.11
N LEU A 4 65.31 7.60 -120.28
CA LEU A 4 64.65 6.63 -119.39
C LEU A 4 65.21 6.60 -117.96
N LEU A 5 66.44 7.10 -117.74
CA LEU A 5 67.06 7.12 -116.41
C LEU A 5 66.62 8.32 -115.57
N ASN A 6 66.36 9.47 -116.21
CA ASN A 6 66.00 10.70 -115.51
C ASN A 6 64.54 10.70 -115.03
N GLU A 7 63.63 10.13 -115.83
CA GLU A 7 62.25 9.86 -115.39
C GLU A 7 62.22 8.98 -114.14
N ARG A 8 63.01 7.89 -114.12
CA ARG A 8 63.09 6.99 -112.96
C ARG A 8 63.64 7.64 -111.70
N LEU A 9 64.53 8.64 -111.83
CA LEU A 9 65.09 9.37 -110.69
C LEU A 9 64.09 10.36 -110.09
N ILE A 10 63.33 11.06 -110.94
CA ILE A 10 62.25 11.96 -110.53
C ILE A 10 61.12 11.15 -109.86
N GLU A 11 60.77 9.98 -110.41
CA GLU A 11 59.82 9.07 -109.77
C GLU A 11 60.30 8.63 -108.38
N ALA A 12 61.57 8.19 -108.24
CA ALA A 12 62.11 7.74 -106.95
C ALA A 12 62.12 8.83 -105.87
N THR A 13 62.46 10.08 -106.22
CA THR A 13 62.42 11.22 -105.28
C THR A 13 61.00 11.60 -104.89
N PHE A 14 60.04 11.54 -105.83
CA PHE A 14 58.61 11.73 -105.56
C PHE A 14 58.06 10.67 -104.60
N TYR A 15 58.38 9.39 -104.83
CA TYR A 15 57.98 8.30 -103.92
C TYR A 15 58.62 8.43 -102.53
N GLY A 16 59.87 8.88 -102.44
CA GLY A 16 60.53 9.15 -101.16
C GLY A 16 59.83 10.24 -100.34
N ILE A 17 59.47 11.36 -100.98
CA ILE A 17 58.70 12.44 -100.35
C ILE A 17 57.31 11.95 -99.92
N LEU A 18 56.65 11.15 -100.77
CA LEU A 18 55.34 10.57 -100.48
C LEU A 18 55.39 9.65 -99.25
N ILE A 19 56.43 8.81 -99.12
CA ILE A 19 56.62 7.94 -97.96
C ILE A 19 56.84 8.75 -96.68
N VAL A 20 57.66 9.80 -96.73
CA VAL A 20 57.89 10.68 -95.55
C VAL A 20 56.61 11.39 -95.13
N LEU A 21 55.81 11.88 -96.09
CA LEU A 21 54.50 12.46 -95.82
C LEU A 21 53.55 11.45 -95.18
N LEU A 22 53.51 10.21 -95.67
CA LEU A 22 52.69 9.14 -95.09
C LEU A 22 53.12 8.81 -93.65
N ILE A 23 54.43 8.79 -93.37
CA ILE A 23 54.95 8.57 -92.01
C ILE A 23 54.56 9.72 -91.09
N LEU A 24 54.68 10.97 -91.54
CA LEU A 24 54.29 12.14 -90.75
C LEU A 24 52.78 12.15 -90.45
N VAL A 25 51.94 11.81 -91.44
CA VAL A 25 50.49 11.66 -91.26
C VAL A 25 50.19 10.54 -90.27
N PHE A 26 50.92 9.43 -90.33
CA PHE A 26 50.76 8.32 -89.38
C PHE A 26 51.17 8.70 -87.94
N ILE A 27 52.26 9.45 -87.78
CA ILE A 27 52.70 9.96 -86.46
C ILE A 27 51.66 10.94 -85.90
N LEU A 28 51.15 11.87 -86.73
CA LEU A 28 50.07 12.78 -86.34
C LEU A 28 48.81 12.01 -85.96
N PHE A 29 48.43 11.00 -86.74
CA PHE A 29 47.29 10.15 -86.43
C PHE A 29 47.46 9.37 -85.13
N SER A 30 48.64 8.77 -84.89
CA SER A 30 48.92 7.99 -83.68
C SER A 30 48.97 8.87 -82.42
N THR A 31 49.52 10.08 -82.50
CA THR A 31 49.53 11.05 -81.39
C THR A 31 48.14 11.62 -81.12
N MET A 32 47.34 11.90 -82.15
CA MET A 32 45.92 12.28 -81.99
C MET A 32 45.09 11.15 -81.39
N ALA A 33 45.31 9.90 -81.80
CA ALA A 33 44.65 8.73 -81.23
C ALA A 33 45.01 8.52 -79.75
N ALA A 34 46.29 8.65 -79.40
CA ALA A 34 46.77 8.60 -78.02
C ALA A 34 46.14 9.71 -77.17
N ALA A 35 46.13 10.95 -77.65
CA ALA A 35 45.51 12.09 -76.96
C ALA A 35 43.99 11.92 -76.78
N GLY A 36 43.29 11.37 -77.78
CA GLY A 36 41.86 11.06 -77.70
C GLY A 36 41.54 10.00 -76.65
N SER A 37 42.37 8.94 -76.58
CA SER A 37 42.23 7.89 -75.56
C SER A 37 42.49 8.41 -74.14
N ALA A 38 43.46 9.31 -73.97
CA ALA A 38 43.78 9.94 -72.69
C ALA A 38 42.65 10.87 -72.21
N LYS A 39 42.10 11.72 -73.10
CA LYS A 39 40.93 12.57 -72.79
C LYS A 39 39.71 11.74 -72.39
N LYS A 40 39.45 10.62 -73.06
CA LYS A 40 38.33 9.73 -72.72
C LYS A 40 38.50 9.10 -71.33
N LYS A 41 39.70 8.64 -70.99
CA LYS A 41 40.02 8.13 -69.64
C LYS A 41 39.85 9.21 -68.57
N LEU A 42 40.31 10.43 -68.85
CA LEU A 42 40.18 11.58 -67.95
C LEU A 42 38.70 11.90 -67.67
N ALA A 43 37.86 11.98 -68.71
CA ALA A 43 36.43 12.23 -68.55
C ALA A 43 35.70 11.10 -67.78
N LEU A 44 36.15 9.84 -67.93
CA LEU A 44 35.59 8.70 -67.22
C LEU A 44 35.95 8.74 -65.73
N LEU A 45 37.21 9.09 -65.43
CA LEU A 45 37.70 9.33 -64.06
C LEU A 45 36.98 10.52 -63.41
N GLU A 46 36.73 11.60 -64.14
CA GLU A 46 35.96 12.75 -63.63
C GLU A 46 34.52 12.36 -63.28
N ASN A 47 33.87 11.54 -64.10
CA ASN A 47 32.52 11.03 -63.83
C ASN A 47 32.48 10.10 -62.60
N GLU A 48 33.46 9.21 -62.45
CA GLU A 48 33.60 8.36 -61.25
C GLU A 48 33.90 9.20 -60.00
N LEU A 49 34.72 10.25 -60.13
CA LEU A 49 35.01 11.19 -59.05
C LEU A 49 33.75 11.95 -58.63
N GLU A 50 32.90 12.35 -59.57
CA GLU A 50 31.63 13.03 -59.28
C GLU A 50 30.64 12.10 -58.58
N LYS A 51 30.50 10.86 -59.05
CA LYS A 51 29.66 9.84 -58.41
C LYS A 51 30.11 9.53 -56.98
N THR A 52 31.42 9.36 -56.77
CA THR A 52 31.97 9.09 -55.44
C THR A 52 31.82 10.28 -54.49
N LYS A 53 31.98 11.52 -54.98
CA LYS A 53 31.69 12.73 -54.19
C LYS A 53 30.23 12.80 -53.76
N PHE A 54 29.30 12.48 -54.67
CA PHE A 54 27.87 12.45 -54.36
C PHE A 54 27.53 11.38 -53.30
N GLU A 55 28.05 10.17 -53.47
CA GLU A 55 27.88 9.07 -52.52
C GLU A 55 28.46 9.45 -51.14
N LEU A 56 29.63 10.07 -51.11
CA LEU A 56 30.27 10.53 -49.87
C LEU A 56 29.44 11.60 -49.16
N ASP A 57 28.92 12.60 -49.89
CA ASP A 57 28.06 13.64 -49.31
C ASP A 57 26.77 13.05 -48.71
N PHE A 58 26.17 12.09 -49.42
CA PHE A 58 25.00 11.37 -48.93
C PHE A 58 25.30 10.58 -47.65
N GLN A 59 26.41 9.85 -47.60
CA GLN A 59 26.85 9.13 -46.39
C GLN A 59 27.13 10.08 -45.22
N VAL A 60 27.83 11.19 -45.46
CA VAL A 60 28.10 12.20 -44.43
C VAL A 60 26.81 12.78 -43.87
N LYS A 61 25.82 13.06 -44.72
CA LYS A 61 24.51 13.57 -44.29
C LYS A 61 23.75 12.54 -43.44
N GLN A 62 23.80 11.25 -43.81
CA GLN A 62 23.21 10.19 -43.00
C GLN A 62 23.89 10.05 -41.64
N SER A 63 25.22 9.99 -41.61
CA SER A 63 26.00 9.88 -40.37
C SER A 63 25.73 11.05 -39.43
N LYS A 64 25.70 12.29 -39.94
CA LYS A 64 25.34 13.47 -39.14
C LYS A 64 23.92 13.38 -38.57
N ASN A 65 22.95 12.90 -39.34
CA ASN A 65 21.60 12.71 -38.85
C ASN A 65 21.51 11.64 -37.76
N GLN A 66 22.23 10.53 -37.91
CA GLN A 66 22.31 9.47 -36.90
C GLN A 66 22.99 9.96 -35.61
N GLU A 67 24.09 10.70 -35.74
CA GLU A 67 24.80 11.30 -34.62
C GLU A 67 23.91 12.30 -33.86
N ASN A 68 23.22 13.19 -34.57
CA ASN A 68 22.28 14.14 -33.96
C ASN A 68 21.16 13.43 -33.21
N LYS A 69 20.61 12.35 -33.77
CA LYS A 69 19.59 11.53 -33.10
C LYS A 69 20.16 10.85 -31.84
N SER A 70 21.33 10.22 -31.94
CA SER A 70 22.00 9.58 -30.80
C SER A 70 22.31 10.57 -29.68
N LEU A 71 22.73 11.79 -30.03
CA LEU A 71 22.98 12.86 -29.06
C LEU A 71 21.69 13.32 -28.38
N ALA A 72 20.59 13.45 -29.11
CA ALA A 72 19.28 13.76 -28.53
C ALA A 72 18.82 12.66 -27.57
N ASP A 73 18.97 11.38 -27.95
CA ASP A 73 18.60 10.24 -27.11
C ASP A 73 19.44 10.18 -25.83
N LYS A 74 20.75 10.44 -25.92
CA LYS A 74 21.66 10.53 -24.75
C LYS A 74 21.24 11.65 -23.79
N LYS A 75 20.93 12.84 -24.32
CA LYS A 75 20.46 13.97 -23.49
C LYS A 75 19.13 13.65 -22.81
N ASN A 76 18.19 13.02 -23.52
CA ASN A 76 16.92 12.61 -22.94
C ASN A 76 17.13 11.58 -21.82
N LEU A 77 18.00 10.60 -22.03
CA LEU A 77 18.35 9.61 -21.03
C LEU A 77 18.99 10.26 -19.78
N GLU A 78 19.91 11.19 -19.96
CA GLU A 78 20.54 11.93 -18.86
C GLU A 78 19.51 12.70 -18.03
N VAL A 79 18.56 13.39 -18.69
CA VAL A 79 17.47 14.10 -18.01
C VAL A 79 16.58 13.13 -17.23
N VAL A 80 16.25 11.97 -17.79
CA VAL A 80 15.45 10.94 -17.09
C VAL A 80 16.20 10.39 -15.88
N LEU A 81 17.49 10.08 -16.02
CA LEU A 81 18.31 9.58 -14.91
C LEU A 81 18.39 10.61 -13.77
N LYS A 82 18.61 11.88 -14.10
CA LYS A 82 18.63 12.95 -13.10
C LYS A 82 17.29 13.09 -12.38
N LYS A 83 16.17 13.07 -13.11
CA LYS A 83 14.83 13.11 -12.51
C LYS A 83 14.56 11.91 -11.62
N ASN A 84 14.99 10.72 -12.01
CA ASN A 84 14.84 9.52 -11.19
C ASN A 84 15.62 9.63 -9.88
N GLN A 85 16.85 10.14 -9.91
CA GLN A 85 17.64 10.40 -8.70
C GLN A 85 16.98 11.43 -7.79
N GLU A 86 16.46 12.53 -8.36
CA GLU A 86 15.72 13.54 -7.59
C GLU A 86 14.47 12.95 -6.93
N LEU A 87 13.72 12.11 -7.67
CA LEU A 87 12.55 11.42 -7.14
C LEU A 87 12.91 10.47 -6.00
N GLU A 88 13.99 9.70 -6.12
CA GLU A 88 14.44 8.79 -5.05
C GLU A 88 14.72 9.54 -3.73
N VAL A 89 15.34 10.72 -3.82
CA VAL A 89 15.58 11.59 -2.65
C VAL A 89 14.26 12.07 -2.06
N ILE A 90 13.35 12.58 -2.89
CA ILE A 90 12.03 13.07 -2.42
C ILE A 90 11.23 11.95 -1.76
N PHE A 91 11.19 10.76 -2.35
CA PHE A 91 10.50 9.60 -1.79
C PHE A 91 11.11 9.19 -0.45
N SER A 92 12.44 9.19 -0.34
CA SER A 92 13.13 8.90 0.92
C SER A 92 12.75 9.91 2.00
N ASP A 93 12.77 11.20 1.69
CA ASP A 93 12.41 12.26 2.64
C ASP A 93 10.94 12.15 3.09
N GLN A 94 10.03 11.90 2.14
CA GLN A 94 8.62 11.68 2.44
C GLN A 94 8.41 10.46 3.34
N ASN A 95 9.09 9.35 3.09
CA ASN A 95 9.02 8.17 3.93
C ASN A 95 9.48 8.46 5.36
N ILE A 96 10.58 9.19 5.54
CA ILE A 96 11.08 9.57 6.87
C ILE A 96 10.05 10.44 7.62
N VAL A 97 9.43 11.41 6.93
CA VAL A 97 8.40 12.27 7.52
C VAL A 97 7.15 11.47 7.90
N LEU A 98 6.67 10.62 7.00
CA LEU A 98 5.51 9.75 7.24
C LEU A 98 5.76 8.78 8.39
N GLU A 99 6.93 8.14 8.43
CA GLU A 99 7.30 7.27 9.54
C GLU A 99 7.33 8.02 10.88
N ARG A 100 7.84 9.25 10.90
CA ARG A 100 7.85 10.08 12.11
C ARG A 100 6.44 10.41 12.56
N GLU A 101 5.57 10.79 11.64
CA GLU A 101 4.17 11.13 11.94
C GLU A 101 3.39 9.91 12.42
N VAL A 102 3.55 8.76 11.76
CA VAL A 102 2.95 7.48 12.18
C VAL A 102 3.43 7.10 13.59
N ARG A 103 4.73 7.21 13.88
CA ARG A 103 5.26 6.92 15.22
C ARG A 103 4.68 7.87 16.27
N LYS A 104 4.58 9.16 15.97
CA LYS A 104 4.01 10.18 16.85
C LYS A 104 2.54 9.88 17.15
N GLN A 105 1.72 9.66 16.12
CA GLN A 105 0.31 9.34 16.28
C GLN A 105 0.12 8.01 17.03
N THR A 106 0.94 7.00 16.73
CA THR A 106 0.91 5.72 17.45
C THR A 106 1.21 5.92 18.94
N GLN A 107 2.17 6.76 19.28
CA GLN A 107 2.51 7.07 20.66
C GLN A 107 1.38 7.82 21.37
N GLU A 108 0.81 8.84 20.74
CA GLU A 108 -0.33 9.60 21.27
C GLU A 108 -1.55 8.70 21.53
N ILE A 109 -1.84 7.78 20.59
CA ILE A 109 -2.91 6.78 20.74
C ILE A 109 -2.61 5.87 21.94
N ARG A 110 -1.39 5.36 22.08
CA ARG A 110 -1.01 4.48 23.21
C ARG A 110 -1.14 5.20 24.55
N GLU A 111 -0.68 6.44 24.64
CA GLU A 111 -0.78 7.24 25.85
C GLU A 111 -2.24 7.54 26.21
N THR A 112 -3.06 7.88 25.21
CA THR A 112 -4.48 8.14 25.40
C THR A 112 -5.21 6.88 25.83
N ASN A 113 -4.93 5.73 25.21
CA ASN A 113 -5.51 4.44 25.57
C ASN A 113 -5.15 4.06 27.00
N THR A 114 -3.86 4.19 27.38
CA THR A 114 -3.41 3.93 28.76
C THR A 114 -4.13 4.82 29.78
N LYS A 115 -4.32 6.12 29.47
CA LYS A 115 -5.07 7.04 30.33
C LYS A 115 -6.55 6.64 30.43
N LEU A 116 -7.18 6.27 29.31
CA LEU A 116 -8.56 5.80 29.30
C LEU A 116 -8.74 4.54 30.14
N THR A 117 -7.87 3.55 29.98
CA THR A 117 -7.90 2.32 30.80
C THR A 117 -7.76 2.63 32.29
N LYS A 118 -6.86 3.55 32.66
CA LYS A 118 -6.69 3.97 34.06
C LYS A 118 -7.93 4.66 34.62
N VAL A 119 -8.57 5.53 33.83
CA VAL A 119 -9.81 6.22 34.25
C VAL A 119 -10.96 5.24 34.41
N ILE A 120 -11.05 4.24 33.52
CA ILE A 120 -12.03 3.14 33.64
C ILE A 120 -11.80 2.39 34.96
N ASP A 121 -10.58 1.92 35.22
CA ASP A 121 -10.24 1.21 36.46
C ASP A 121 -10.50 2.04 37.75
N GLU A 122 -10.21 3.34 37.70
CA GLU A 122 -10.51 4.27 38.79
C GLU A 122 -12.03 4.43 39.02
N LEU A 123 -12.81 4.56 37.94
CA LEU A 123 -14.28 4.64 38.00
C LEU A 123 -14.89 3.36 38.57
N ASP A 124 -14.39 2.22 38.11
CA ASP A 124 -14.79 0.88 38.49
C ASP A 124 -14.51 0.65 39.98
N THR A 125 -13.31 0.99 40.44
CA THR A 125 -12.96 0.96 41.88
C THR A 125 -13.85 1.90 42.71
N PHE A 126 -14.14 3.10 42.19
CA PHE A 126 -15.00 4.06 42.86
C PHE A 126 -16.44 3.54 43.03
N ILE A 127 -17.02 2.97 41.99
CA ILE A 127 -18.36 2.37 42.01
C ILE A 127 -18.42 1.25 43.04
N TYR A 128 -17.48 0.31 42.98
CA TYR A 128 -17.46 -0.85 43.87
C TYR A 128 -17.36 -0.43 45.35
N ARG A 129 -16.40 0.45 45.67
CA ARG A 129 -16.21 0.94 47.05
C ARG A 129 -17.43 1.72 47.55
N THR A 130 -17.97 2.63 46.74
CA THR A 130 -19.13 3.43 47.12
C THR A 130 -20.35 2.55 47.40
N ALA A 131 -20.61 1.56 46.54
CA ALA A 131 -21.72 0.63 46.74
C ALA A 131 -21.57 -0.19 48.03
N HIS A 132 -20.37 -0.71 48.30
CA HIS A 132 -20.07 -1.44 49.52
C HIS A 132 -20.24 -0.56 50.77
N ASP A 133 -19.70 0.65 50.75
CA ASP A 133 -19.69 1.56 51.91
C ASP A 133 -21.07 2.13 52.23
N ILE A 134 -21.96 2.27 51.23
CA ILE A 134 -23.35 2.72 51.43
C ILE A 134 -24.25 1.57 51.90
N ARG A 135 -23.98 0.32 51.53
CA ARG A 135 -24.81 -0.85 51.89
C ARG A 135 -24.97 -1.01 53.39
N GLY A 136 -23.90 -0.83 54.17
CA GLY A 136 -23.94 -0.92 55.63
C GLY A 136 -24.83 0.13 56.33
N PRO A 137 -24.65 1.43 56.05
CA PRO A 137 -25.58 2.49 56.47
C PRO A 137 -27.05 2.22 56.08
N LEU A 138 -27.28 1.71 54.87
CA LEU A 138 -28.62 1.46 54.36
C LEU A 138 -29.32 0.29 55.07
N ALA A 139 -28.59 -0.79 55.32
CA ALA A 139 -29.08 -1.93 56.12
C ALA A 139 -29.43 -1.50 57.56
N ARG A 140 -28.63 -0.61 58.16
CA ARG A 140 -28.94 -0.04 59.49
C ARG A 140 -30.19 0.82 59.45
N LEU A 141 -30.38 1.63 58.41
CA LEU A 141 -31.56 2.47 58.27
C LEU A 141 -32.82 1.63 58.06
N LEU A 142 -32.76 0.58 57.25
CA LEU A 142 -33.85 -0.41 57.09
C LEU A 142 -34.24 -1.05 58.43
N GLY A 143 -33.24 -1.57 59.17
CA GLY A 143 -33.48 -2.19 60.48
C GLY A 143 -34.08 -1.21 61.50
N LEU A 144 -33.58 0.04 61.54
CA LEU A 144 -34.14 1.08 62.40
C LEU A 144 -35.58 1.44 62.02
N SER A 145 -35.90 1.55 60.73
CA SER A 145 -37.28 1.78 60.26
C SER A 145 -38.21 0.64 60.69
N GLN A 146 -37.79 -0.61 60.52
CA GLN A 146 -38.57 -1.78 60.94
C GLN A 146 -38.80 -1.83 62.45
N VAL A 147 -37.78 -1.53 63.26
CA VAL A 147 -37.95 -1.44 64.72
C VAL A 147 -38.86 -0.27 65.10
N ALA A 148 -38.71 0.90 64.48
CA ALA A 148 -39.51 2.08 64.79
C ALA A 148 -41.01 1.86 64.51
N ILE A 149 -41.36 1.10 63.46
CA ILE A 149 -42.76 0.74 63.17
C ILE A 149 -43.41 -0.06 64.31
N LEU A 150 -42.63 -0.89 65.03
CA LEU A 150 -43.14 -1.69 66.15
C LEU A 150 -43.60 -0.80 67.32
N ASP A 151 -42.90 0.31 67.57
CA ASP A 151 -43.12 1.17 68.75
C ASP A 151 -44.04 2.38 68.47
N VAL A 152 -44.11 2.85 67.22
CA VAL A 152 -44.92 4.02 66.85
C VAL A 152 -46.40 3.66 66.75
N LYS A 153 -47.25 4.45 67.44
CA LYS A 153 -48.72 4.32 67.41
C LYS A 153 -49.43 5.31 66.50
N ASP A 154 -48.78 6.41 66.15
CA ASP A 154 -49.32 7.41 65.23
C ASP A 154 -49.28 6.86 63.80
N ALA A 155 -50.45 6.81 63.15
CA ALA A 155 -50.61 6.31 61.80
C ALA A 155 -49.85 7.15 60.76
N GLN A 156 -49.77 8.47 60.95
CA GLN A 156 -49.06 9.35 60.02
C GLN A 156 -47.54 9.15 60.14
N ALA A 157 -47.03 8.99 61.36
CA ALA A 157 -45.63 8.68 61.58
C ALA A 157 -45.23 7.30 61.03
N ARG A 158 -46.11 6.28 61.15
CA ARG A 158 -45.89 4.97 60.51
C ARG A 158 -45.79 5.08 58.99
N ASP A 159 -46.71 5.78 58.34
CA ASP A 159 -46.68 5.97 56.88
C ASP A 159 -45.37 6.62 56.40
N TYR A 160 -44.82 7.58 57.15
CA TYR A 160 -43.52 8.16 56.82
C TYR A 160 -42.35 7.18 57.01
N ILE A 161 -42.36 6.38 58.08
CA ILE A 161 -41.30 5.40 58.33
C ILE A 161 -41.33 4.28 57.29
N ASP A 162 -42.51 3.80 56.91
CA ASP A 162 -42.69 2.82 55.83
C ASP A 162 -42.13 3.36 54.51
N LYS A 163 -42.42 4.62 54.17
CA LYS A 163 -41.84 5.27 52.98
C LYS A 163 -40.32 5.35 53.02
N ILE A 164 -39.74 5.69 54.18
CA ILE A 164 -38.29 5.71 54.37
C ILE A 164 -37.70 4.30 54.18
N GLY A 165 -38.33 3.27 54.75
CA GLY A 165 -37.94 1.87 54.57
C GLY A 165 -37.99 1.45 53.10
N PHE A 166 -39.08 1.76 52.40
CA PHE A 166 -39.26 1.47 50.98
C PHE A 166 -38.18 2.12 50.10
N GLU A 167 -37.90 3.42 50.31
CA GLU A 167 -36.85 4.12 49.55
C GLU A 167 -35.45 3.56 49.84
N ALA A 168 -35.20 3.16 51.08
CA ALA A 168 -33.94 2.53 51.47
C ALA A 168 -33.76 1.15 50.81
N GLU A 169 -34.81 0.35 50.74
CA GLU A 169 -34.80 -0.94 50.04
C GLU A 169 -34.60 -0.76 48.54
N ASN A 170 -35.28 0.21 47.92
CA ASN A 170 -35.09 0.55 46.52
C ASN A 170 -33.64 0.93 46.21
N LEU A 171 -33.03 1.77 47.05
CA LEU A 171 -31.63 2.14 46.90
C LEU A 171 -30.70 0.93 47.04
N ASN A 172 -31.01 0.00 47.95
CA ASN A 172 -30.22 -1.22 48.15
C ASN A 172 -30.24 -2.09 46.88
N ASN A 173 -31.42 -2.23 46.25
CA ASN A 173 -31.61 -2.96 45.01
C ASN A 173 -30.91 -2.31 43.81
N ILE A 174 -30.82 -0.97 43.78
CA ILE A 174 -30.03 -0.25 42.76
C ILE A 174 -28.54 -0.53 42.95
N LEU A 175 -28.03 -0.45 44.18
CA LEU A 175 -26.63 -0.73 44.50
C LEU A 175 -26.24 -2.18 44.17
N ALA A 176 -27.11 -3.14 44.48
CA ALA A 176 -26.90 -4.55 44.13
C ALA A 176 -26.77 -4.75 42.61
N ARG A 177 -27.69 -4.17 41.83
CA ARG A 177 -27.65 -4.24 40.36
C ARG A 177 -26.38 -3.59 39.79
N LEU A 178 -25.94 -2.47 40.37
CA LEU A 178 -24.71 -1.80 39.97
C LEU A 178 -23.47 -2.66 40.24
N SER A 179 -23.42 -3.38 41.36
CA SER A 179 -22.34 -4.34 41.65
C SER A 179 -22.31 -5.49 40.65
N VAL A 180 -23.46 -6.04 40.25
CA VAL A 180 -23.52 -7.11 39.25
C VAL A 180 -22.99 -6.65 37.89
N ILE A 181 -23.35 -5.44 37.45
CA ILE A 181 -22.83 -4.88 36.18
C ILE A 181 -21.31 -4.74 36.23
N TYR A 182 -20.78 -4.28 37.36
CA TYR A 182 -19.34 -4.20 37.58
C TYR A 182 -18.67 -5.58 37.45
N GLU A 183 -19.22 -6.60 38.13
CA GLU A 183 -18.69 -7.96 38.08
C GLU A 183 -18.70 -8.54 36.66
N ILE A 184 -19.79 -8.33 35.90
CA ILE A 184 -19.90 -8.79 34.51
C ILE A 184 -18.85 -8.12 33.61
N ASN A 185 -18.65 -6.81 33.75
CA ASN A 185 -17.69 -6.06 32.93
C ASN A 185 -16.23 -6.48 33.20
N HIS A 186 -15.94 -7.03 34.37
CA HIS A 186 -14.59 -7.46 34.79
C HIS A 186 -14.42 -8.98 34.81
N ALA A 187 -15.45 -9.74 34.43
CA ALA A 187 -15.40 -11.19 34.43
C ALA A 187 -14.54 -11.70 33.27
N ASP A 188 -13.51 -12.48 33.60
CA ASP A 188 -12.83 -13.33 32.62
C ASP A 188 -13.78 -14.45 32.19
N LEU A 189 -14.38 -14.31 31.01
CA LEU A 189 -15.31 -15.30 30.47
C LEU A 189 -14.63 -16.66 30.30
N LYS A 190 -15.07 -17.65 31.05
CA LYS A 190 -14.63 -19.05 30.95
C LYS A 190 -15.69 -19.86 30.25
N LYS A 191 -15.51 -20.09 28.94
CA LYS A 191 -16.34 -21.07 28.23
C LYS A 191 -15.96 -22.49 28.64
N GLU A 192 -16.82 -23.10 29.43
CA GLU A 192 -16.71 -24.50 29.81
C GLU A 192 -17.94 -25.29 29.36
N ARG A 193 -17.79 -26.61 29.30
CA ARG A 193 -18.91 -27.50 28.98
C ARG A 193 -19.83 -27.58 30.19
N ILE A 194 -21.08 -27.20 30.01
CA ILE A 194 -22.08 -27.16 31.07
C ILE A 194 -22.94 -28.42 30.99
N ASN A 195 -23.21 -29.01 32.16
CA ASN A 195 -24.24 -30.04 32.30
C ASN A 195 -25.54 -29.36 32.75
N PRO A 196 -26.54 -29.19 31.86
CA PRO A 196 -27.78 -28.50 32.20
C PRO A 196 -28.57 -29.17 33.32
N GLU A 197 -28.50 -30.50 33.45
CA GLU A 197 -29.20 -31.23 34.52
C GLU A 197 -28.59 -30.91 35.89
N ALA A 198 -27.25 -30.88 35.97
CA ALA A 198 -26.55 -30.53 37.20
C ALA A 198 -26.82 -29.08 37.60
N LEU A 199 -26.72 -28.14 36.64
CA LEU A 199 -26.97 -26.72 36.87
C LEU A 199 -28.42 -26.46 37.32
N THR A 200 -29.41 -27.06 36.66
CA THR A 200 -30.82 -26.87 37.04
C THR A 200 -31.09 -27.40 38.44
N LYS A 201 -30.45 -28.51 38.82
CA LYS A 201 -30.56 -29.07 40.17
C LYS A 201 -29.93 -28.16 41.22
N GLU A 202 -28.78 -27.58 40.93
CA GLU A 202 -28.11 -26.61 41.81
C GLU A 202 -29.01 -25.40 42.07
N ILE A 203 -29.55 -24.79 41.01
CA ILE A 203 -30.48 -23.65 41.10
C ILE A 203 -31.72 -24.02 41.92
N LEU A 204 -32.34 -25.19 41.66
CA LEU A 204 -33.51 -25.65 42.43
C LEU A 204 -33.20 -25.85 43.91
N THR A 205 -31.97 -26.23 44.25
CA THR A 205 -31.52 -26.40 45.64
C THR A 205 -31.32 -25.04 46.32
N GLU A 206 -30.77 -24.05 45.62
CA GLU A 206 -30.60 -22.69 46.15
C GLU A 206 -31.92 -21.99 46.49
N ILE A 207 -32.96 -22.23 45.68
CA ILE A 207 -34.27 -21.61 45.89
C ILE A 207 -35.21 -22.43 46.80
N GLU A 208 -34.78 -23.60 47.27
CA GLU A 208 -35.58 -24.50 48.12
C GLU A 208 -35.94 -23.84 49.47
N ASP A 209 -35.06 -22.98 50.00
CA ASP A 209 -35.26 -22.25 51.25
C ASP A 209 -36.17 -21.01 51.11
N LEU A 210 -36.62 -20.67 49.89
CA LEU A 210 -37.47 -19.51 49.67
C LEU A 210 -38.92 -19.78 50.10
N GLU A 211 -39.52 -18.79 50.75
CA GLU A 211 -40.92 -18.84 51.18
C GLU A 211 -41.84 -19.07 49.97
N GLY A 212 -42.66 -20.12 50.03
CA GLY A 212 -43.59 -20.51 48.97
C GLY A 212 -43.03 -21.50 47.94
N PHE A 213 -41.80 -22.00 48.10
CA PHE A 213 -41.25 -23.05 47.24
C PHE A 213 -42.15 -24.30 47.20
N ASP A 214 -42.66 -24.73 48.36
CA ASP A 214 -43.59 -25.87 48.50
C ASP A 214 -44.93 -25.70 47.77
N HIS A 215 -45.27 -24.49 47.35
CA HIS A 215 -46.50 -24.19 46.62
C HIS A 215 -46.33 -24.25 45.09
N VAL A 216 -45.13 -24.54 44.60
CA VAL A 216 -44.78 -24.56 43.18
C VAL A 216 -44.30 -25.96 42.77
N GLN A 217 -44.84 -26.47 41.66
CA GLN A 217 -44.38 -27.72 41.07
C GLN A 217 -43.43 -27.44 39.90
N PHE A 218 -42.18 -27.88 40.02
CA PHE A 218 -41.16 -27.74 38.97
C PHE A 218 -41.12 -28.97 38.07
N HIS A 219 -41.23 -28.76 36.76
CA HIS A 219 -41.03 -29.81 35.75
C HIS A 219 -39.83 -29.46 34.88
N VAL A 220 -38.72 -30.20 35.05
CA VAL A 220 -37.47 -30.00 34.31
C VAL A 220 -37.37 -31.02 33.18
N TYR A 221 -37.24 -30.54 31.94
CA TYR A 221 -37.02 -31.38 30.76
C TYR A 221 -35.71 -30.96 30.09
N VAL A 222 -34.71 -31.84 30.12
CA VAL A 222 -33.44 -31.63 29.43
C VAL A 222 -33.34 -32.60 28.25
N GLN A 223 -32.96 -32.09 27.08
CA GLN A 223 -32.77 -32.92 25.89
C GLN A 223 -31.53 -33.82 26.04
N GLU A 224 -31.67 -35.11 25.70
CA GLU A 224 -30.54 -36.04 25.69
C GLU A 224 -29.42 -35.54 24.76
N ASN A 225 -28.16 -35.64 25.24
CA ASN A 225 -26.95 -35.21 24.55
C ASN A 225 -26.85 -33.70 24.23
N LEU A 226 -27.58 -32.84 24.95
CA LEU A 226 -27.43 -31.39 24.80
C LEU A 226 -26.00 -30.95 25.18
N SER A 227 -25.27 -30.38 24.21
CA SER A 227 -23.93 -29.83 24.43
C SER A 227 -24.01 -28.32 24.57
N LEU A 228 -23.95 -27.82 25.80
CA LEU A 228 -23.93 -26.39 26.10
C LEU A 228 -22.52 -25.94 26.49
N PHE A 229 -22.05 -24.85 25.90
CA PHE A 229 -20.81 -24.19 26.28
C PHE A 229 -21.10 -22.75 26.66
N SER A 230 -20.88 -22.41 27.93
CA SER A 230 -21.06 -21.06 28.44
C SER A 230 -20.16 -20.86 29.66
N ASP A 231 -20.21 -19.66 30.23
CA ASP A 231 -19.72 -19.41 31.58
C ASP A 231 -20.80 -19.81 32.59
N VAL A 232 -20.47 -20.70 33.53
CA VAL A 232 -21.41 -21.18 34.54
C VAL A 232 -21.87 -20.04 35.45
N LYS A 233 -20.98 -19.10 35.82
CA LYS A 233 -21.29 -18.00 36.74
C LYS A 233 -22.29 -16.99 36.18
N LEU A 234 -22.49 -16.97 34.86
CA LEU A 234 -23.50 -16.12 34.23
C LEU A 234 -24.87 -16.81 34.11
N LEU A 235 -24.93 -18.13 34.38
CA LEU A 235 -26.13 -18.94 34.24
C LEU A 235 -26.70 -19.43 35.58
N SER A 236 -25.88 -19.50 36.63
CA SER A 236 -26.28 -19.63 38.04
C SER A 236 -26.64 -18.26 38.61
#